data_AF-A0A966BV65-F1
#
_entry.id   AF-A0A966BV65-F1
#
_cell.length_a   1.000
_cell.length_b   1.000
_cell.length_c   1.000
_cell.angle_alpha   90.00
_cell.angle_beta   90.00
_cell.angle_gamma   90.00
#
_symmetry.space_group_name_H-M   'P 1'
#
loop_
_entity.id
_entity.type
_entity.pdbx_description
1 polymer ?
#
loop_
_entity_poly.entity_id
_entity_poly.type
_entity_poly.pdbx_seq_one_letter_code
_entity_poly.pdbx_strand_id
1 'polypeptide(L)'
;MEIVLRNNLILVTTGFETLNTPWMKEFLNLHVRGMLFLPKAVLVFKNESLKTQREKFLHNLSEHYAANKEFSHEFFLRSMLRYTTQPIKIELKKLLEPETIKVNLYAYDKNTVLITLDYPNIWVTNYLRSQLEVYVEKGTDVSLVIDVSDYKAKARLERALNKRHILHYQIQYTYDNHFMSKLYSDFASFSFGDLCSAQESDEHMHHYTILECPVGASQDALKKSYKKLTKVYHPDKIFHESPYMVEHYTQKFQLLQEAYTALRIVS
;
A
#
# COMPACT_ATOMS: atom_id res chain seq x y z
N MET A 1 -27.52 -4.45 -2.97
CA MET A 1 -26.41 -5.12 -3.69
C MET A 1 -26.77 -5.24 -5.17
N GLU A 2 -25.82 -5.11 -6.07
CA GLU A 2 -26.01 -5.27 -7.52
C GLU A 2 -24.99 -6.26 -8.07
N ILE A 3 -25.41 -7.09 -9.03
CA ILE A 3 -24.56 -8.11 -9.62
C ILE A 3 -24.67 -7.98 -11.14
N VAL A 4 -23.52 -7.90 -11.80
CA VAL A 4 -23.40 -7.82 -13.26
C VAL A 4 -22.50 -8.94 -13.73
N LEU A 5 -23.03 -9.83 -14.55
CA LEU A 5 -22.26 -10.88 -15.21
C LEU A 5 -21.63 -10.29 -16.47
N ARG A 6 -20.30 -10.25 -16.53
CA ARG A 6 -19.53 -9.88 -17.72
C ARG A 6 -18.83 -11.11 -18.25
N ASN A 7 -18.48 -11.10 -19.55
CA ASN A 7 -17.81 -12.23 -20.20
C ASN A 7 -16.55 -12.72 -19.46
N ASN A 8 -15.86 -11.82 -18.75
CA ASN A 8 -14.54 -12.09 -18.16
C ASN A 8 -14.54 -12.04 -16.63
N LEU A 9 -15.66 -11.68 -15.98
CA LEU A 9 -15.76 -11.56 -14.52
C LEU A 9 -17.20 -11.46 -14.03
N ILE A 10 -17.41 -11.81 -12.77
CA ILE A 10 -18.63 -11.49 -12.01
C ILE A 10 -18.35 -10.20 -11.24
N LEU A 11 -19.08 -9.12 -11.55
CA LEU A 11 -19.01 -7.86 -10.82
C LEU A 11 -20.10 -7.82 -9.76
N VAL A 12 -19.70 -7.68 -8.50
CA VAL A 12 -20.59 -7.54 -7.35
C VAL A 12 -20.38 -6.14 -6.78
N THR A 13 -21.40 -5.29 -6.84
CA THR A 13 -21.35 -3.93 -6.30
C THR A 13 -22.18 -3.87 -5.02
N THR A 14 -21.55 -3.55 -3.90
CA THR A 14 -22.18 -3.68 -2.58
C THR A 14 -21.76 -2.60 -1.59
N GLY A 15 -22.49 -2.48 -0.48
CA GLY A 15 -22.10 -1.63 0.66
C GLY A 15 -21.12 -2.37 1.57
N PHE A 16 -20.37 -1.63 2.39
CA PHE A 16 -19.40 -2.25 3.31
C PHE A 16 -20.09 -3.14 4.36
N GLU A 17 -21.28 -2.79 4.83
CA GLU A 17 -22.06 -3.62 5.77
C GLU A 17 -22.31 -5.02 5.21
N THR A 18 -22.80 -5.11 3.96
CA THR A 18 -23.01 -6.39 3.28
C THR A 18 -21.69 -7.12 3.07
N LEU A 19 -20.63 -6.41 2.68
CA LEU A 19 -19.28 -6.98 2.54
C LEU A 19 -18.75 -7.54 3.87
N ASN A 20 -19.15 -6.95 5.00
CA ASN A 20 -18.73 -7.31 6.35
C ASN A 20 -19.58 -8.44 6.98
N THR A 21 -20.55 -9.00 6.25
CA THR A 21 -21.38 -10.13 6.70
C THR A 21 -20.55 -11.42 6.90
N PRO A 22 -21.01 -12.35 7.77
CA PRO A 22 -20.27 -13.57 8.07
C PRO A 22 -19.93 -14.43 6.84
N TRP A 23 -20.90 -14.62 5.94
CA TRP A 23 -20.73 -15.46 4.75
C TRP A 23 -19.77 -14.85 3.70
N MET A 24 -19.74 -13.52 3.58
CA MET A 24 -18.75 -12.82 2.73
C MET A 24 -17.35 -12.97 3.32
N LYS A 25 -17.20 -12.74 4.62
CA LYS A 25 -15.92 -12.90 5.33
C LYS A 25 -15.39 -14.32 5.24
N GLU A 26 -16.23 -15.33 5.46
CA GLU A 26 -15.87 -16.74 5.34
C GLU A 26 -15.33 -17.06 3.94
N PHE A 27 -16.05 -16.65 2.90
CA PHE A 27 -15.61 -16.85 1.52
C PHE A 27 -14.26 -16.19 1.23
N LEU A 28 -14.09 -14.94 1.64
CA LEU A 28 -12.86 -14.18 1.39
C LEU A 28 -11.68 -14.76 2.18
N ASN A 29 -11.87 -15.14 3.44
CA ASN A 29 -10.87 -15.79 4.29
C ASN A 29 -10.34 -17.09 3.65
N LEU A 30 -11.23 -17.88 3.03
CA LEU A 30 -10.83 -19.10 2.34
C LEU A 30 -10.02 -18.82 1.06
N HIS A 31 -10.29 -17.70 0.38
CA HIS A 31 -9.67 -17.37 -0.90
C HIS A 31 -8.44 -16.45 -0.79
N VAL A 32 -7.91 -16.20 0.40
CA VAL A 32 -6.83 -15.23 0.68
C VAL A 32 -5.64 -15.30 -0.30
N ARG A 33 -5.18 -16.50 -0.67
CA ARG A 33 -4.05 -16.67 -1.61
C ARG A 33 -4.34 -16.19 -3.03
N GLY A 34 -5.61 -16.19 -3.43
CA GLY A 34 -6.08 -15.76 -4.75
C GLY A 34 -6.78 -14.40 -4.72
N MET A 35 -6.53 -13.57 -3.71
CA MET A 35 -7.13 -12.23 -3.62
C MET A 35 -6.15 -11.13 -4.05
N LEU A 36 -6.69 -10.15 -4.76
CA LEU A 36 -6.01 -8.89 -5.06
C LEU A 36 -6.84 -7.74 -4.50
N PHE A 37 -6.23 -6.98 -3.58
CA PHE A 37 -6.83 -5.79 -3.00
C PHE A 37 -6.61 -4.57 -3.91
N LEU A 38 -7.69 -3.89 -4.28
CA LEU A 38 -7.71 -2.61 -5.00
C LEU A 38 -8.26 -1.52 -4.07
N PRO A 39 -8.11 -0.22 -4.41
CA PRO A 39 -8.57 0.87 -3.55
C PRO A 39 -10.06 0.80 -3.19
N LYS A 40 -10.94 0.37 -4.10
CA LYS A 40 -12.40 0.27 -3.86
C LYS A 40 -12.96 -1.14 -4.03
N ALA A 41 -12.10 -2.12 -4.25
CA ALA A 41 -12.56 -3.45 -4.65
C ALA A 41 -11.61 -4.55 -4.19
N VAL A 42 -12.15 -5.75 -4.06
CA VAL A 42 -11.38 -6.97 -3.90
C VAL A 42 -11.66 -7.86 -5.11
N LEU A 43 -10.61 -8.29 -5.79
CA LEU A 43 -10.69 -9.23 -6.88
C LEU A 43 -10.31 -10.62 -6.38
N VAL A 44 -11.21 -11.58 -6.53
CA VAL A 44 -11.03 -12.97 -6.09
C VAL A 44 -10.87 -13.85 -7.34
N PHE A 45 -9.68 -14.42 -7.50
CA PHE A 45 -9.36 -15.34 -8.58
C PHE A 45 -9.92 -16.73 -8.30
N LYS A 46 -10.07 -17.51 -9.38
CA LYS A 46 -10.49 -18.90 -9.31
C LYS A 46 -9.42 -19.71 -8.58
N ASN A 47 -9.89 -20.60 -7.70
CA ASN A 47 -9.07 -21.65 -7.11
C ASN A 47 -9.80 -22.99 -7.25
N GLU A 48 -9.17 -23.96 -7.93
CA GLU A 48 -9.78 -25.28 -8.19
C GLU A 48 -10.03 -26.06 -6.90
N SER A 49 -9.19 -25.88 -5.87
CA SER A 49 -9.36 -26.59 -4.59
C SER A 49 -10.55 -26.07 -3.76
N LEU A 50 -11.08 -24.89 -4.10
CA LEU A 50 -12.16 -24.22 -3.36
C LEU A 50 -13.47 -24.14 -4.16
N LYS A 51 -13.65 -25.04 -5.15
CA LYS A 51 -14.81 -25.03 -6.04
C LYS A 51 -16.14 -25.12 -5.28
N THR A 52 -16.24 -26.02 -4.30
CA THR A 52 -17.47 -26.23 -3.53
C THR A 52 -17.83 -25.00 -2.68
N GLN A 53 -16.84 -24.37 -2.03
CA GLN A 53 -17.07 -23.17 -1.22
C GLN A 53 -17.45 -21.98 -2.10
N ARG A 54 -16.90 -21.92 -3.31
CA ARG A 54 -17.25 -20.91 -4.30
C ARG A 54 -18.67 -21.08 -4.84
N GLU A 55 -19.11 -22.31 -5.12
CA GLU A 55 -20.50 -22.58 -5.50
C GLU A 55 -21.44 -22.19 -4.36
N LYS A 56 -21.16 -22.61 -3.12
CA LYS A 56 -21.90 -22.19 -1.92
C LYS A 56 -21.99 -20.67 -1.79
N PHE A 57 -20.89 -19.95 -2.05
CA PHE A 57 -20.89 -18.49 -2.06
C PHE A 57 -21.82 -17.91 -3.13
N LEU A 58 -21.80 -18.46 -4.36
CA LEU A 58 -22.70 -18.02 -5.43
C LEU A 58 -24.17 -18.28 -5.07
N HIS A 59 -24.48 -19.41 -4.42
CA HIS A 59 -25.82 -19.67 -3.86
C HIS A 59 -26.25 -18.57 -2.89
N ASN A 60 -25.48 -18.35 -1.83
CA ASN A 60 -25.76 -17.30 -0.82
C ASN A 60 -25.91 -15.91 -1.46
N LEU A 61 -25.05 -15.60 -2.43
CA LEU A 61 -25.04 -14.33 -3.13
C LEU A 61 -26.30 -14.15 -3.99
N SER A 62 -26.79 -15.21 -4.66
CA SER A 62 -28.06 -15.16 -5.38
C SER A 62 -29.28 -15.08 -4.49
N GLU A 63 -29.32 -15.81 -3.36
CA GLU A 63 -30.41 -15.70 -2.37
C GLU A 63 -30.52 -14.28 -1.83
N HIS A 64 -29.39 -13.71 -1.41
CA HIS A 64 -29.34 -12.34 -0.92
C HIS A 64 -29.70 -11.30 -2.00
N TYR A 65 -29.39 -11.57 -3.27
CA TYR A 65 -29.81 -10.69 -4.36
C TYR A 65 -31.31 -10.79 -4.65
N ALA A 66 -31.84 -12.01 -4.69
CA ALA A 66 -33.25 -12.29 -4.97
C ALA A 66 -34.16 -11.71 -3.87
N ALA A 67 -33.79 -11.88 -2.60
CA ALA A 67 -34.54 -11.33 -1.45
C ALA A 67 -34.70 -9.81 -1.51
N ASN A 68 -33.72 -9.10 -2.08
CA ASN A 68 -33.75 -7.63 -2.18
C ASN A 68 -34.48 -7.09 -3.41
N LYS A 69 -34.79 -7.93 -4.41
CA LYS A 69 -35.29 -7.50 -5.72
C LYS A 69 -36.51 -8.28 -6.23
N GLU A 70 -37.12 -9.13 -5.41
CA GLU A 70 -38.31 -9.94 -5.74
C GLU A 70 -38.16 -10.78 -7.04
N PHE A 71 -36.94 -11.22 -7.38
CA PHE A 71 -36.69 -12.04 -8.56
C PHE A 71 -36.66 -13.54 -8.25
N SER A 72 -36.92 -14.38 -9.26
CA SER A 72 -36.70 -15.82 -9.18
C SER A 72 -35.21 -16.14 -8.97
N HIS A 73 -34.89 -16.61 -7.77
CA HIS A 73 -33.56 -17.06 -7.37
C HIS A 73 -32.98 -18.11 -8.33
N GLU A 74 -33.78 -19.10 -8.74
CA GLU A 74 -33.30 -20.24 -9.52
C GLU A 74 -32.76 -19.86 -10.91
N PHE A 75 -33.43 -18.94 -11.62
CA PHE A 75 -33.00 -18.51 -12.95
C PHE A 75 -31.67 -17.74 -12.88
N PHE A 76 -31.54 -16.86 -11.88
CA PHE A 76 -30.35 -16.05 -11.69
C PHE A 76 -29.16 -16.89 -11.24
N LEU A 77 -29.38 -17.82 -10.31
CA LEU A 77 -28.36 -18.77 -9.86
C LEU A 77 -27.80 -19.60 -11.03
N ARG A 78 -28.66 -20.18 -11.87
CA ARG A 78 -28.23 -20.93 -13.07
C ARG A 78 -27.33 -20.09 -13.98
N SER A 79 -27.65 -18.81 -14.13
CA SER A 79 -26.84 -17.87 -14.90
C SER A 79 -25.48 -17.63 -14.25
N MET A 80 -25.43 -17.41 -12.92
CA MET A 80 -24.15 -17.23 -12.22
C MET A 80 -23.27 -18.47 -12.22
N LEU A 81 -23.86 -19.66 -12.10
CA LEU A 81 -23.10 -20.93 -12.12
C LEU A 81 -22.38 -21.15 -13.46
N ARG A 82 -22.86 -20.58 -14.56
CA ARG A 82 -22.13 -20.57 -15.85
C ARG A 82 -20.84 -19.75 -15.81
N TYR A 83 -20.76 -18.76 -14.93
CA TYR A 83 -19.59 -17.89 -14.72
C TYR A 83 -18.73 -18.34 -13.54
N THR A 84 -18.93 -19.55 -13.02
CA THR A 84 -18.16 -20.07 -11.87
C THR A 84 -16.65 -20.06 -12.11
N THR A 85 -16.19 -20.19 -13.35
CA THR A 85 -14.76 -20.15 -13.70
C THR A 85 -14.16 -18.74 -13.74
N GLN A 86 -14.99 -17.69 -13.81
CA GLN A 86 -14.55 -16.31 -13.98
C GLN A 86 -14.18 -15.67 -12.64
N PRO A 87 -13.21 -14.75 -12.56
CA PRO A 87 -12.90 -14.05 -11.32
C PRO A 87 -14.10 -13.24 -10.80
N ILE A 88 -14.17 -13.03 -9.49
CA ILE A 88 -15.23 -12.23 -8.84
C ILE A 88 -14.62 -10.93 -8.38
N LYS A 89 -15.09 -9.81 -8.92
CA LYS A 89 -14.72 -8.47 -8.45
C LYS A 89 -15.83 -7.97 -7.52
N ILE A 90 -15.51 -7.75 -6.26
CA ILE A 90 -16.43 -7.15 -5.28
C ILE A 90 -16.03 -5.70 -5.06
N GLU A 91 -16.89 -4.76 -5.44
CA GLU A 91 -16.64 -3.32 -5.47
C GLU A 91 -17.58 -2.58 -4.52
N LEU A 92 -17.05 -1.60 -3.80
CA LEU A 92 -17.82 -0.77 -2.87
C LEU A 92 -18.58 0.33 -3.63
N LYS A 93 -19.89 0.48 -3.33
CA LYS A 93 -20.76 1.51 -3.92
C LYS A 93 -20.25 2.93 -3.70
N LYS A 94 -19.68 3.19 -2.52
CA LYS A 94 -19.13 4.49 -2.11
C LYS A 94 -17.79 4.25 -1.41
N LEU A 95 -16.89 5.21 -1.52
CA LEU A 95 -15.75 5.29 -0.61
C LEU A 95 -16.31 5.66 0.77
N LEU A 96 -16.00 4.84 1.76
CA LEU A 96 -16.21 5.23 3.14
C LEU A 96 -15.07 6.15 3.59
N GLU A 97 -15.30 6.83 4.71
CA GLU A 97 -14.27 7.62 5.37
C GLU A 97 -13.10 6.71 5.80
N PRO A 98 -11.86 7.22 5.71
CA PRO A 98 -10.69 6.41 6.02
C PRO A 98 -10.64 6.06 7.51
N GLU A 99 -10.57 4.76 7.81
CA GLU A 99 -10.38 4.24 9.16
C GLU A 99 -8.92 3.86 9.36
N THR A 100 -8.25 4.46 10.36
CA THR A 100 -6.83 4.21 10.61
C THR A 100 -6.63 2.99 11.50
N ILE A 101 -5.84 2.03 11.03
CA ILE A 101 -5.47 0.82 11.77
C ILE A 101 -3.98 0.84 12.04
N LYS A 102 -3.62 0.69 13.31
CA LYS A 102 -2.23 0.56 13.74
C LYS A 102 -1.78 -0.89 13.64
N VAL A 103 -0.62 -1.08 13.01
CA VAL A 103 0.03 -2.38 12.85
C VAL A 103 1.44 -2.26 13.41
N ASN A 104 1.69 -2.93 14.52
CA ASN A 104 2.99 -2.95 15.15
C ASN A 104 3.86 -4.05 14.53
N LEU A 105 5.11 -3.72 14.24
CA LEU A 105 6.10 -4.64 13.71
C LEU A 105 7.21 -4.80 14.73
N TYR A 106 7.59 -6.05 14.99
CA TYR A 106 8.66 -6.39 15.91
C TYR A 106 9.56 -7.47 15.29
N ALA A 107 10.86 -7.31 15.41
CA ALA A 107 11.84 -8.29 14.94
C ALA A 107 12.39 -9.07 16.14
N TYR A 108 12.12 -10.37 16.18
CA TYR A 108 12.72 -11.25 17.18
C TYR A 108 14.22 -11.37 16.93
N ASP A 109 14.57 -11.63 15.67
CA ASP A 109 15.92 -11.75 15.16
C ASP A 109 15.98 -11.28 13.69
N LYS A 110 17.06 -11.64 12.98
CA LYS A 110 17.28 -11.22 11.59
C LYS A 110 16.43 -11.96 10.54
N ASN A 111 15.78 -13.04 10.96
CA ASN A 111 14.99 -13.95 10.14
C ASN A 111 13.52 -13.97 10.57
N THR A 112 13.16 -13.56 11.78
CA THR A 112 11.78 -13.68 12.24
C THR A 112 11.16 -12.33 12.59
N VAL A 113 10.04 -12.03 11.92
CA VAL A 113 9.24 -10.82 12.12
C VAL A 113 7.88 -11.18 12.69
N LEU A 114 7.49 -10.46 13.74
CA LEU A 114 6.15 -10.45 14.28
C LEU A 114 5.42 -9.20 13.78
N ILE A 115 4.24 -9.41 13.21
CA ILE A 115 3.27 -8.37 12.90
C ILE A 115 2.11 -8.52 13.89
N THR A 116 1.74 -7.45 14.60
CA THR A 116 0.58 -7.44 15.50
C THR A 116 -0.35 -6.27 15.21
N LEU A 117 -1.65 -6.50 15.44
CA LEU A 117 -2.69 -5.47 15.41
C LEU A 117 -3.20 -5.26 16.83
N ASP A 118 -3.53 -4.01 17.18
CA ASP A 118 -4.12 -3.68 18.49
C ASP A 118 -5.50 -4.34 18.66
N TYR A 119 -6.25 -4.47 17.55
CA TYR A 119 -7.57 -5.09 17.49
C TYR A 119 -7.69 -5.99 16.27
N PRO A 120 -8.50 -7.07 16.33
CA PRO A 120 -8.66 -7.99 15.21
C PRO A 120 -9.34 -7.28 14.02
N ASN A 121 -8.62 -7.18 12.89
CA ASN A 121 -9.17 -6.68 11.65
C ASN A 121 -8.97 -7.68 10.50
N ILE A 122 -10.05 -8.34 10.12
CA ILE A 122 -10.05 -9.40 9.11
C ILE A 122 -9.53 -8.90 7.75
N TRP A 123 -9.81 -7.66 7.37
CA TRP A 123 -9.40 -7.11 6.07
C TRP A 123 -7.90 -6.89 5.97
N VAL A 124 -7.32 -6.26 7.00
CA VAL A 124 -5.87 -6.06 7.09
C VAL A 124 -5.14 -7.39 7.24
N THR A 125 -5.64 -8.28 8.10
CA THR A 125 -5.06 -9.62 8.29
C THR A 125 -5.12 -10.44 7.00
N ASN A 126 -6.23 -10.42 6.26
CA ASN A 126 -6.34 -11.09 4.96
C ASN A 126 -5.42 -10.49 3.90
N TYR A 127 -5.24 -9.17 3.91
CA TYR A 127 -4.26 -8.55 3.03
C TYR A 127 -2.85 -9.05 3.34
N LEU A 128 -2.43 -8.98 4.60
CA LEU A 128 -1.09 -9.41 5.02
C LEU A 128 -0.86 -10.87 4.67
N ARG A 129 -1.84 -11.75 4.96
CA ARG A 129 -1.79 -13.15 4.54
C ARG A 129 -1.75 -13.29 3.01
N SER A 130 -2.56 -12.57 2.24
CA SER A 130 -2.52 -12.66 0.76
C SER A 130 -1.12 -12.40 0.19
N GLN A 131 -0.35 -11.52 0.84
CA GLN A 131 1.00 -11.20 0.43
C GLN A 131 2.05 -12.15 1.02
N LEU A 132 1.90 -12.56 2.28
CA LEU A 132 2.96 -13.15 3.08
C LEU A 132 2.70 -14.60 3.52
N GLU A 133 1.53 -15.18 3.21
CA GLU A 133 1.09 -16.52 3.64
C GLU A 133 2.16 -17.61 3.45
N VAL A 134 2.93 -17.55 2.36
CA VAL A 134 3.98 -18.52 2.04
C VAL A 134 5.09 -18.55 3.10
N TYR A 135 5.25 -17.46 3.84
CA TYR A 135 6.28 -17.21 4.84
C TYR A 135 5.73 -17.16 6.26
N VAL A 136 4.42 -17.37 6.45
CA VAL A 136 3.81 -17.34 7.79
C VAL A 136 4.09 -18.66 8.50
N GLU A 137 4.81 -18.61 9.63
CA GLU A 137 5.03 -19.77 10.49
C GLU A 137 3.86 -20.00 11.44
N LYS A 138 3.35 -18.92 12.03
CA LYS A 138 2.23 -18.94 12.99
C LYS A 138 1.36 -17.71 12.77
N GLY A 139 0.05 -17.89 12.77
CA GLY A 139 -0.88 -16.81 12.55
C GLY A 139 -2.15 -16.94 13.38
N THR A 140 -2.48 -15.87 14.09
CA THR A 140 -3.79 -15.63 14.69
C THR A 140 -4.52 -14.54 13.90
N ASP A 141 -5.69 -14.15 14.37
CA ASP A 141 -6.47 -13.02 13.86
C ASP A 141 -5.84 -11.65 14.15
N VAL A 142 -5.01 -11.56 15.19
CA VAL A 142 -4.32 -10.31 15.62
C VAL A 142 -2.82 -10.33 15.41
N SER A 143 -2.18 -11.49 15.26
CA SER A 143 -0.74 -11.61 15.14
C SER A 143 -0.30 -12.58 14.05
N LEU A 144 0.78 -12.24 13.35
CA LEU A 144 1.40 -13.04 12.30
C LEU A 144 2.91 -13.10 12.55
N VAL A 145 3.44 -14.31 12.70
CA VAL A 145 4.87 -14.58 12.76
C VAL A 145 5.32 -15.03 11.38
N ILE A 146 6.32 -14.34 10.83
CA ILE A 146 6.78 -14.50 9.46
C ILE A 146 8.27 -14.83 9.47
N ASP A 147 8.64 -15.89 8.76
CA ASP A 147 10.02 -16.19 8.43
C ASP A 147 10.47 -15.39 7.20
N VAL A 148 11.44 -14.52 7.42
CA VAL A 148 12.13 -13.68 6.45
C VAL A 148 13.61 -14.03 6.32
N SER A 149 13.97 -15.29 6.58
CA SER A 149 15.30 -15.85 6.32
C SER A 149 15.79 -15.59 4.89
N ASP A 150 14.91 -15.72 3.90
CA ASP A 150 15.22 -15.51 2.49
C ASP A 150 15.15 -14.03 2.05
N TYR A 151 16.07 -13.62 1.16
CA TYR A 151 16.01 -12.31 0.50
C TYR A 151 14.67 -12.06 -0.21
N LYS A 152 14.11 -13.10 -0.83
CA LYS A 152 12.78 -13.02 -1.49
C LYS A 152 11.66 -12.74 -0.48
N ALA A 153 11.75 -13.30 0.73
CA ALA A 153 10.80 -13.07 1.80
C ALA A 153 10.90 -11.63 2.32
N LYS A 154 12.11 -11.12 2.55
CA LYS A 154 12.34 -9.71 2.92
C LYS A 154 11.78 -8.73 1.89
N ALA A 155 12.10 -8.92 0.60
CA ALA A 155 11.57 -8.08 -0.48
C ALA A 155 10.03 -8.15 -0.60
N ARG A 156 9.43 -9.30 -0.26
CA ARG A 156 7.97 -9.46 -0.24
C ARG A 156 7.33 -8.78 0.97
N LEU A 157 7.97 -8.85 2.13
CA LEU A 157 7.59 -8.10 3.33
C LEU A 157 7.61 -6.59 3.05
N GLU A 158 8.71 -6.06 2.53
CA GLU A 158 8.82 -4.63 2.18
C GLU A 158 7.71 -4.18 1.21
N ARG A 159 7.46 -4.95 0.16
CA ARG A 159 6.36 -4.66 -0.78
C ARG A 159 5.01 -4.66 -0.09
N ALA A 160 4.78 -5.57 0.86
CA ALA A 160 3.53 -5.64 1.61
C ALA A 160 3.36 -4.41 2.52
N LEU A 161 4.44 -3.99 3.21
CA LEU A 161 4.46 -2.82 4.10
C LEU A 161 4.37 -1.48 3.34
N ASN A 162 4.81 -1.43 2.08
CA ASN A 162 4.68 -0.22 1.25
C ASN A 162 3.21 0.13 0.93
N LYS A 163 2.29 -0.83 1.00
CA LYS A 163 0.88 -0.57 0.76
C LYS A 163 0.19 -0.09 2.04
N ARG A 164 -0.04 1.22 2.10
CA ARG A 164 -0.68 1.87 3.26
C ARG A 164 -2.20 1.99 3.18
N HIS A 165 -2.83 1.63 2.05
CA HIS A 165 -4.27 1.84 1.84
C HIS A 165 -4.94 0.61 1.25
N ILE A 166 -6.04 0.18 1.88
CA ILE A 166 -6.83 -0.99 1.48
C ILE A 166 -8.30 -0.74 1.75
N LEU A 167 -9.14 -0.78 0.71
CA LEU A 167 -10.54 -0.38 0.83
C LEU A 167 -10.64 1.03 1.44
N HIS A 168 -11.26 1.16 2.61
CA HIS A 168 -11.29 2.41 3.38
C HIS A 168 -10.33 2.39 4.58
N TYR A 169 -9.53 1.34 4.74
CA TYR A 169 -8.55 1.27 5.82
C TYR A 169 -7.23 1.94 5.41
N GLN A 170 -6.73 2.80 6.30
CA GLN A 170 -5.39 3.35 6.25
C GLN A 170 -4.51 2.62 7.27
N ILE A 171 -3.50 1.91 6.79
CA ILE A 171 -2.60 1.13 7.63
C ILE A 171 -1.44 2.03 8.07
N GLN A 172 -1.32 2.20 9.38
CA GLN A 172 -0.20 2.88 10.01
C GLN A 172 0.73 1.84 10.63
N TYR A 173 1.91 1.68 10.03
CA TYR A 173 2.93 0.79 10.57
C TYR A 173 3.74 1.51 11.65
N THR A 174 3.93 0.82 12.77
CA THR A 174 4.74 1.27 13.91
C THR A 174 5.83 0.24 14.15
N TYR A 175 7.08 0.69 14.20
CA TYR A 175 8.24 -0.16 14.49
C TYR A 175 9.23 0.63 15.33
N ASP A 176 10.03 -0.07 16.13
CA ASP A 176 11.09 0.54 16.92
C ASP A 176 12.40 0.64 16.13
N ASN A 177 13.32 1.50 16.56
CA ASN A 177 14.63 1.65 15.91
C ASN A 177 15.43 0.33 15.90
N HIS A 178 15.13 -0.60 16.82
CA HIS A 178 15.74 -1.93 16.87
C HIS A 178 15.21 -2.88 15.80
N PHE A 179 14.01 -2.67 15.27
CA PHE A 179 13.43 -3.49 14.21
C PHE A 179 14.33 -3.51 12.97
N MET A 180 14.69 -2.32 12.49
CA MET A 180 15.49 -2.14 11.29
C MET A 180 16.93 -2.64 11.49
N SER A 181 17.54 -2.33 12.63
CA SER A 181 18.90 -2.76 12.92
C SER A 181 19.02 -4.27 13.09
N LYS A 182 18.02 -4.94 13.66
CA LYS A 182 18.00 -6.41 13.77
C LYS A 182 17.81 -7.08 12.41
N LEU A 183 16.78 -6.70 11.65
CA LEU A 183 16.45 -7.36 10.37
C LEU A 183 17.48 -7.15 9.27
N TYR A 184 18.12 -5.99 9.28
CA TYR A 184 19.09 -5.59 8.27
C TYR A 184 20.50 -5.44 8.85
N SER A 185 20.78 -6.08 9.98
CA SER A 185 22.11 -6.15 10.62
C SER A 185 23.20 -6.60 9.65
N ASP A 186 22.93 -7.60 8.81
CA ASP A 186 23.87 -8.07 7.78
C ASP A 186 24.16 -6.99 6.71
N PHE A 187 23.18 -6.12 6.42
CA PHE A 187 23.30 -4.95 5.56
C PHE A 187 23.85 -3.71 6.27
N ALA A 188 24.10 -3.74 7.58
CA ALA A 188 24.82 -2.67 8.27
C ALA A 188 26.26 -2.53 7.73
N SER A 189 26.81 -3.60 7.12
CA SER A 189 28.08 -3.56 6.39
C SER A 189 27.98 -2.90 5.00
N PHE A 190 26.78 -2.86 4.41
CA PHE A 190 26.45 -2.17 3.16
C PHE A 190 25.41 -1.08 3.45
N SER A 191 25.83 -0.03 4.16
CA SER A 191 25.13 1.26 4.19
C SER A 191 23.65 1.21 4.62
N PHE A 192 23.32 0.54 5.73
CA PHE A 192 22.01 0.67 6.38
C PHE A 192 22.05 1.50 7.67
N GLY A 193 23.13 2.27 7.88
CA GLY A 193 23.21 3.32 8.91
C GLY A 193 22.34 4.54 8.62
N ASP A 194 21.61 4.55 7.51
CA ASP A 194 20.98 5.76 6.95
C ASP A 194 19.45 5.85 7.14
N LEU A 195 18.83 4.88 7.84
CA LEU A 195 17.37 4.85 8.02
C LEU A 195 16.86 5.52 9.30
N CYS A 196 17.73 5.74 10.28
CA CYS A 196 17.42 6.64 11.41
C CYS A 196 17.74 8.11 11.08
N SER A 197 18.58 8.35 10.07
CA SER A 197 18.81 9.67 9.46
C SER A 197 17.89 9.97 8.28
N ALA A 198 16.99 9.07 7.86
CA ALA A 198 16.17 9.23 6.66
C ALA A 198 15.32 10.51 6.60
N GLN A 199 15.01 11.15 7.73
CA GLN A 199 14.36 12.46 7.71
C GLN A 199 15.33 13.61 7.39
N GLU A 200 16.60 13.51 7.80
CA GLU A 200 17.66 14.50 7.49
C GLU A 200 18.37 14.17 6.16
N SER A 201 18.55 12.89 5.81
CA SER A 201 19.24 12.46 4.59
C SER A 201 18.37 12.57 3.33
N ASP A 202 17.04 12.44 3.42
CA ASP A 202 16.15 12.79 2.31
C ASP A 202 16.16 14.29 2.04
N GLU A 203 16.18 15.15 3.07
CA GLU A 203 16.31 16.61 2.90
C GLU A 203 17.67 16.97 2.26
N HIS A 204 18.77 16.38 2.75
CA HIS A 204 20.08 16.56 2.14
C HIS A 204 20.15 16.09 0.69
N MET A 205 19.66 14.88 0.37
CA MET A 205 19.58 14.39 -1.01
C MET A 205 18.68 15.28 -1.88
N HIS A 206 17.58 15.79 -1.32
CA HIS A 206 16.68 16.71 -2.00
C HIS A 206 17.38 18.04 -2.33
N HIS A 207 18.16 18.59 -1.40
CA HIS A 207 18.94 19.81 -1.62
C HIS A 207 20.04 19.63 -2.68
N TYR A 208 20.75 18.49 -2.69
CA TYR A 208 21.70 18.17 -3.77
C TYR A 208 21.02 18.03 -5.13
N THR A 209 19.81 17.46 -5.16
CA THR A 209 18.99 17.32 -6.38
C THR A 209 18.51 18.69 -6.89
N ILE A 210 18.05 19.58 -5.99
CA ILE A 210 17.64 20.96 -6.32
C ILE A 210 18.81 21.77 -6.89
N LEU A 211 20.03 21.55 -6.39
CA LEU A 211 21.25 22.22 -6.87
C LEU A 211 21.91 21.52 -8.07
N GLU A 212 21.28 20.47 -8.62
CA GLU A 212 21.78 19.67 -9.74
C GLU A 212 23.23 19.17 -9.54
N CYS A 213 23.58 18.79 -8.31
CA CYS A 213 24.92 18.34 -7.93
C CYS A 213 24.91 16.89 -7.43
N PRO A 214 26.00 16.13 -7.66
CA PRO A 214 26.14 14.82 -7.05
C PRO A 214 26.25 14.94 -5.53
N VAL A 215 25.66 13.98 -4.82
CA VAL A 215 25.73 13.90 -3.35
C VAL A 215 27.20 13.78 -2.93
N GLY A 216 27.66 14.70 -2.07
CA GLY A 216 29.07 14.80 -1.67
C GLY A 216 29.93 15.73 -2.53
N ALA A 217 29.34 16.54 -3.41
CA ALA A 217 30.06 17.57 -4.16
C ALA A 217 30.75 18.59 -3.23
N SER A 218 31.94 19.07 -3.60
CA SER A 218 32.67 20.06 -2.80
C SER A 218 31.94 21.39 -2.70
N GLN A 219 32.20 22.15 -1.62
CA GLN A 219 31.60 23.48 -1.38
C GLN A 219 31.80 24.45 -2.57
N ASP A 220 32.91 24.33 -3.30
CA ASP A 220 33.17 25.10 -4.52
C ASP A 220 32.28 24.70 -5.70
N ALA A 221 31.92 23.43 -5.81
CA ALA A 221 30.99 22.94 -6.83
C ALA A 221 29.54 23.39 -6.54
N LEU A 222 29.12 23.33 -5.27
CA LEU A 222 27.82 23.84 -4.82
C LEU A 222 27.68 25.35 -5.04
N LYS A 223 28.74 26.13 -4.74
CA LYS A 223 28.75 27.58 -4.98
C LYS A 223 28.68 27.92 -6.48
N LYS A 224 29.28 27.10 -7.35
CA LYS A 224 29.23 27.28 -8.81
C LYS A 224 27.85 26.96 -9.37
N SER A 225 27.22 25.85 -8.95
CA SER A 225 25.87 25.48 -9.41
C SER A 225 24.82 26.48 -8.91
N TYR A 226 24.89 26.89 -7.64
CA TYR A 226 24.01 27.92 -7.07
C TYR A 226 24.10 29.24 -7.85
N LYS A 227 25.31 29.73 -8.16
CA LYS A 227 25.49 30.95 -8.98
C LYS A 227 24.95 30.81 -10.40
N LYS A 228 24.96 29.60 -10.96
CA LYS A 228 24.41 29.33 -12.30
C LYS A 228 22.88 29.33 -12.25
N LEU A 229 22.28 28.62 -11.29
CA LEU A 229 20.84 28.47 -11.14
C LEU A 229 20.16 29.78 -10.71
N THR A 230 20.75 30.53 -9.77
CA THR A 230 20.23 31.86 -9.36
C THR A 230 20.24 32.86 -10.51
N LYS A 231 21.22 32.81 -11.42
CA LYS A 231 21.21 33.66 -12.63
C LYS A 231 20.14 33.25 -13.62
N VAL A 232 19.74 31.98 -13.66
CA VAL A 232 18.70 31.47 -14.58
C VAL A 232 17.31 31.78 -14.04
N TYR A 233 17.11 31.55 -12.74
CA TYR A 233 15.79 31.65 -12.08
C TYR A 233 15.60 32.95 -11.29
N HIS A 234 16.35 34.01 -11.58
CA HIS A 234 16.20 35.30 -10.88
C HIS A 234 14.85 35.94 -11.21
N PRO A 235 14.02 36.34 -10.22
CA PRO A 235 12.67 36.87 -10.46
C PRO A 235 12.69 38.16 -11.31
N ASP A 236 13.77 38.92 -11.24
CA ASP A 236 13.98 40.15 -12.01
C ASP A 236 14.09 39.93 -13.54
N LYS A 237 14.36 38.69 -14.00
CA LYS A 237 14.36 38.36 -15.43
C LYS A 237 12.97 38.18 -16.02
N ILE A 238 11.96 37.94 -15.18
CA ILE A 238 10.62 37.48 -15.59
C ILE A 238 9.54 38.48 -15.15
N PHE A 239 9.94 39.66 -14.66
CA PHE A 239 9.05 40.73 -14.22
C PHE A 239 8.01 41.19 -15.27
N HIS A 240 8.25 40.92 -16.56
CA HIS A 240 7.35 41.26 -17.67
C HIS A 240 6.44 40.12 -18.12
N GLU A 241 6.54 38.92 -17.53
CA GLU A 241 5.73 37.76 -17.89
C GLU A 241 4.48 37.61 -17.00
N SER A 242 3.67 36.58 -17.27
CA SER A 242 2.41 36.35 -16.56
C SER A 242 2.61 36.14 -15.05
N PRO A 243 1.66 36.60 -14.20
CA PRO A 243 1.82 36.59 -12.74
C PRO A 243 2.08 35.19 -12.17
N TYR A 244 1.50 34.16 -12.80
CA TYR A 244 1.73 32.76 -12.45
C TYR A 244 3.20 32.31 -12.66
N MET A 245 3.86 32.81 -13.71
CA MET A 245 5.27 32.51 -13.98
C MET A 245 6.20 33.22 -12.99
N VAL A 246 5.87 34.46 -12.61
CA VAL A 246 6.61 35.21 -11.58
C VAL A 246 6.54 34.49 -10.23
N GLU A 247 5.36 34.01 -9.83
CA GLU A 247 5.18 33.22 -8.60
C GLU A 247 6.00 31.92 -8.62
N HIS A 248 5.92 31.16 -9.72
CA HIS A 248 6.64 29.90 -9.86
C HIS A 248 8.17 30.09 -9.82
N TYR A 249 8.70 31.13 -10.47
CA TYR A 249 10.13 31.45 -10.43
C TYR A 249 10.57 31.95 -9.05
N THR A 250 9.73 32.70 -8.36
CA THR A 250 9.99 33.15 -6.98
C THR A 250 10.04 31.97 -6.01
N GLN A 251 9.08 31.04 -6.10
CA GLN A 251 9.08 29.81 -5.31
C GLN A 251 10.33 28.96 -5.58
N LYS A 252 10.69 28.79 -6.86
CA LYS A 252 11.89 28.03 -7.24
C LYS A 252 13.18 28.71 -6.75
N PHE A 253 13.24 30.04 -6.75
CA PHE A 253 14.36 30.80 -6.22
C PHE A 253 14.50 30.64 -4.69
N GLN A 254 13.38 30.67 -3.96
CA GLN A 254 13.36 30.43 -2.52
C GLN A 254 13.87 29.02 -2.17
N LEU A 255 13.40 28.00 -2.89
CA LEU A 255 13.86 26.61 -2.72
C LEU A 255 15.37 26.44 -3.00
N LEU A 256 15.90 27.15 -4.02
CA LEU A 256 17.34 27.16 -4.31
C LEU A 256 18.16 27.80 -3.17
N GLN A 257 17.65 28.89 -2.59
CA GLN A 257 18.30 29.59 -1.48
C GLN A 257 18.26 28.76 -0.19
N GLU A 258 17.13 28.11 0.08
CA GLU A 258 16.94 27.20 1.21
C GLU A 258 17.89 26.01 1.11
N ALA A 259 17.94 25.35 -0.07
CA ALA A 259 18.85 24.24 -0.33
C ALA A 259 20.33 24.61 -0.17
N TYR A 260 20.73 25.78 -0.66
CA TYR A 260 22.12 26.26 -0.50
C TYR A 260 22.46 26.60 0.96
N THR A 261 21.50 27.16 1.71
CA THR A 261 21.70 27.54 3.12
C THR A 261 21.78 26.31 4.01
N ALA A 262 20.89 25.32 3.81
CA ALA A 262 20.90 24.06 4.52
C ALA A 262 22.22 23.29 4.32
N LEU A 263 22.73 23.21 3.08
CA LEU A 263 23.99 22.53 2.78
C LEU A 263 25.25 23.28 3.24
N ARG A 264 25.13 24.57 3.60
CA ARG A 264 26.26 25.36 4.13
C ARG A 264 26.38 25.29 5.65
N ILE A 265 25.30 24.98 6.36
CA ILE A 265 25.28 24.93 7.83
C ILE A 265 25.80 23.58 8.35
N VAL A 266 25.74 22.52 7.53
CA VAL A 266 26.07 21.13 7.90
C VAL A 266 27.50 20.74 7.48
N SER A 267 28.41 21.71 7.27
CA SER A 267 29.85 21.51 7.00
C SER A 267 30.71 22.38 7.89
#